data_AF-M2Q3U9-F1
#
_entry.id   AF-M2Q3U9-F1
#
_cell.length_a   1.000
_cell.length_b   1.000
_cell.length_c   1.000
_cell.angle_alpha   90.00
_cell.angle_beta   90.00
_cell.angle_gamma   90.00
#
_symmetry.space_group_name_H-M   'P 1'
#
loop_
_entity.id
_entity.type
_entity.pdbx_description
1 polymer ?
#
loop_
_entity_poly.entity_id
_entity_poly.type
_entity_poly.pdbx_seq_one_letter_code
_entity_poly.pdbx_strand_id
1 'polypeptide(L)'
;MPTQRKALFLTKKQGNWEVGTTEVPTPGPGQLLVKVEATGLNPLEWKIQGLGIFVEDYPATLGVDAAGTVAAVGEGLSDFAAASISLALATAALALFDKGSAGLSPPWEESGRGKFAGKPFVLFGGATSIGQYAIQLAKLSRFSPIIVTASPNHTSYLRSLGATHVLDRALAPNALLSQIAQITAGTPIEIAFDTV
;
A
#
# COMPACT_ATOMS: atom_id res chain seq x y z
N MET A 1 24.33 -7.04 18.58
CA MET A 1 22.92 -6.71 18.86
C MET A 1 22.48 -7.38 20.15
N PRO A 2 21.50 -6.84 20.89
CA PRO A 2 20.94 -7.56 22.03
C PRO A 2 20.35 -8.89 21.57
N THR A 3 20.40 -9.92 22.42
CA THR A 3 19.81 -11.24 22.15
C THR A 3 18.30 -11.26 22.39
N GLN A 4 17.78 -10.27 23.10
CA GLN A 4 16.37 -10.13 23.45
C GLN A 4 15.82 -8.74 23.10
N ARG A 5 14.51 -8.68 22.81
CA ARG A 5 13.74 -7.46 22.55
C ARG A 5 12.42 -7.47 23.32
N LYS A 6 11.91 -6.28 23.63
CA LYS A 6 10.52 -6.12 24.08
C LYS A 6 9.57 -6.20 22.90
N ALA A 7 8.39 -6.77 23.12
CA ALA A 7 7.30 -6.78 22.15
C ALA A 7 5.95 -6.70 22.87
N LEU A 8 4.94 -6.20 22.14
CA LEU A 8 3.55 -6.27 22.55
C LEU A 8 2.95 -7.55 21.98
N PHE A 9 2.42 -8.40 22.86
CA PHE A 9 1.86 -9.68 22.50
C PHE A 9 0.35 -9.68 22.63
N LEU A 10 -0.30 -10.36 21.70
CA LEU A 10 -1.59 -10.98 21.94
C LEU A 10 -1.31 -12.41 22.41
N THR A 11 -1.58 -12.73 23.67
CA THR A 11 -1.18 -14.02 24.28
C THR A 11 -2.17 -15.15 24.02
N LYS A 12 -3.40 -14.82 23.63
CA LYS A 12 -4.46 -15.76 23.23
C LYS A 12 -5.52 -15.04 22.41
N LYS A 13 -6.35 -15.82 21.69
CA LYS A 13 -7.48 -15.31 20.91
C LYS A 13 -8.40 -14.45 21.78
N GLN A 14 -8.68 -13.23 21.32
CA GLN A 14 -9.47 -12.23 22.04
C GLN A 14 -8.99 -11.92 23.47
N GLY A 15 -7.69 -12.11 23.72
CA GLY A 15 -7.03 -11.78 24.97
C GLY A 15 -6.67 -10.30 25.11
N ASN A 16 -6.07 -9.97 26.25
CA ASN A 16 -5.50 -8.66 26.49
C ASN A 16 -4.12 -8.53 25.83
N TRP A 17 -3.70 -7.29 25.58
CA TRP A 17 -2.33 -6.99 25.18
C TRP A 17 -1.40 -7.11 26.38
N GLU A 18 -0.26 -7.75 26.17
CA GLU A 18 0.76 -7.93 27.21
C GLU A 18 2.14 -7.52 26.67
N VAL A 19 2.86 -6.69 27.43
CA VAL A 19 4.25 -6.37 27.10
C VAL A 19 5.15 -7.45 27.70
N GLY A 20 5.95 -8.08 26.84
CA GLY A 20 6.90 -9.12 27.25
C GLY A 20 8.24 -8.97 26.55
N THR A 21 9.10 -9.97 26.77
CA THR A 21 10.42 -10.06 26.13
C THR A 21 10.48 -11.34 25.28
N THR A 22 11.12 -11.26 24.12
CA THR A 22 11.37 -12.41 23.23
C THR A 22 12.74 -12.28 22.57
N GLU A 23 13.20 -13.33 21.91
CA GLU A 23 14.47 -13.34 21.20
C GLU A 23 14.45 -12.41 19.98
N VAL A 24 15.63 -11.87 19.65
CA VAL A 24 15.82 -11.15 18.38
C VAL A 24 15.99 -12.19 17.27
N PRO A 25 15.10 -12.21 16.26
CA PRO A 25 15.19 -13.22 15.20
C PRO A 25 16.41 -12.98 14.31
N THR A 26 16.97 -14.06 13.77
CA THR A 26 18.02 -13.99 12.76
C THR A 26 17.37 -14.05 11.36
N PRO A 27 17.62 -13.08 10.46
CA PRO A 27 17.03 -13.10 9.13
C PRO A 27 17.61 -14.26 8.30
N GLY A 28 16.74 -15.06 7.69
CA GLY A 28 17.12 -16.06 6.69
C GLY A 28 17.35 -15.47 5.30
N PRO A 29 17.67 -16.29 4.28
CA PRO A 29 17.82 -15.83 2.91
C PRO A 29 16.60 -15.03 2.42
N GLY A 30 16.85 -13.88 1.79
CA GLY A 30 15.80 -12.98 1.29
C GLY A 30 15.04 -12.20 2.37
N GLN A 31 15.47 -12.24 3.63
CA GLN A 31 14.84 -11.51 4.73
C GLN A 31 15.72 -10.37 5.25
N LEU A 32 15.10 -9.42 5.95
CA LEU A 32 15.76 -8.32 6.62
C LEU A 32 15.26 -8.19 8.06
N LEU A 33 16.18 -7.94 8.98
CA LEU A 33 15.89 -7.62 10.36
C LEU A 33 15.88 -6.11 10.53
N VAL A 34 14.74 -5.55 10.94
CA VAL A 34 14.60 -4.12 11.20
C VAL A 34 14.55 -3.87 12.70
N LYS A 35 15.41 -2.97 13.18
CA LYS A 35 15.26 -2.37 14.51
C LYS A 35 14.16 -1.32 14.43
N VAL A 36 12.97 -1.70 14.86
CA VAL A 36 11.79 -0.82 14.90
C VAL A 36 12.02 0.28 15.95
N GLU A 37 12.00 1.53 15.51
CA GLU A 37 12.08 2.73 16.37
C GLU A 37 10.68 3.32 16.63
N ALA A 38 9.77 3.18 15.67
CA ALA A 38 8.37 3.58 15.79
C ALA A 38 7.45 2.61 15.04
N THR A 39 6.22 2.45 15.53
CA THR A 39 5.18 1.65 14.90
C THR A 39 3.84 2.34 15.06
N GLY A 40 3.00 2.28 14.03
CA GLY A 40 1.64 2.82 14.04
C GLY A 40 0.65 1.78 14.55
N LEU A 41 -0.35 2.23 15.32
CA LEU A 41 -1.53 1.42 15.60
C LEU A 41 -2.60 1.73 14.56
N ASN A 42 -3.09 0.70 13.87
CA ASN A 42 -4.11 0.80 12.85
C ASN A 42 -5.45 0.24 13.36
N PRO A 43 -6.55 0.48 12.63
CA PRO A 43 -7.82 -0.19 12.91
C PRO A 43 -7.75 -1.71 12.81
N LEU A 44 -6.71 -2.27 12.19
CA LEU A 44 -6.54 -3.71 12.03
C LEU A 44 -6.21 -4.37 13.38
N GLU A 45 -5.33 -3.81 14.20
CA GLU A 45 -4.88 -4.44 15.44
C GLU A 45 -6.03 -4.65 16.43
N TRP A 46 -6.89 -3.65 16.64
CA TRP A 46 -8.05 -3.82 17.54
C TRP A 46 -9.10 -4.77 16.96
N LYS A 47 -9.22 -4.87 15.62
CA LYS A 47 -10.12 -5.84 14.98
C LYS A 47 -9.61 -7.26 15.11
N ILE A 48 -8.30 -7.49 14.94
CA ILE A 48 -7.67 -8.79 15.20
C ILE A 48 -7.94 -9.20 16.65
N GLN A 49 -7.67 -8.31 17.60
CA GLN A 49 -7.92 -8.57 19.01
C GLN A 49 -9.42 -8.81 19.29
N GLY A 50 -10.30 -7.89 18.90
CA GLY A 50 -11.71 -7.91 19.29
C GLY A 50 -12.54 -8.98 18.57
N LEU A 51 -12.25 -9.23 17.29
CA LEU A 51 -12.99 -10.19 16.46
C LEU A 51 -12.33 -11.57 16.39
N GLY A 52 -11.05 -11.69 16.79
CA GLY A 52 -10.32 -12.96 16.76
C GLY A 52 -10.08 -13.50 15.34
N ILE A 53 -9.75 -12.61 14.42
CA ILE A 53 -9.49 -12.88 13.00
C ILE A 53 -7.99 -12.82 12.67
N PHE A 54 -7.56 -13.46 11.59
CA PHE A 54 -6.18 -13.47 11.04
C PHE A 54 -5.07 -14.14 11.87
N VAL A 55 -5.24 -14.36 13.18
CA VAL A 55 -4.22 -14.98 14.06
C VAL A 55 -4.71 -16.31 14.62
N GLU A 56 -3.98 -17.38 14.33
CA GLU A 56 -4.26 -18.74 14.82
C GLU A 56 -3.26 -19.19 15.88
N ASP A 57 -1.98 -18.82 15.74
CA ASP A 57 -0.91 -19.16 16.68
C ASP A 57 -0.64 -18.03 17.68
N TYR A 58 -0.47 -18.40 18.95
CA TYR A 58 -0.22 -17.48 20.06
C TYR A 58 0.96 -17.97 20.92
N PRO A 59 1.74 -17.06 21.54
CA PRO A 59 1.61 -15.60 21.54
C PRO A 59 2.04 -14.97 20.21
N ALA A 60 1.29 -13.98 19.74
CA ALA A 60 1.56 -13.28 18.48
C ALA A 60 2.04 -11.83 18.73
N THR A 61 3.07 -11.40 17.99
CA THR A 61 3.44 -9.98 17.90
C THR A 61 2.76 -9.37 16.67
N LEU A 62 1.94 -8.34 16.88
CA LEU A 62 1.28 -7.62 15.78
C LEU A 62 1.99 -6.30 15.45
N GLY A 63 1.46 -5.61 14.43
CA GLY A 63 1.97 -4.35 13.91
C GLY A 63 2.25 -4.47 12.43
N VAL A 64 1.39 -3.87 11.61
CA VAL A 64 1.57 -3.86 10.14
C VAL A 64 2.39 -2.68 9.63
N ASP A 65 2.64 -1.69 10.50
CA ASP A 65 3.41 -0.49 10.17
C ASP A 65 4.62 -0.35 11.07
N ALA A 66 5.81 -0.15 10.50
CA ALA A 66 7.01 0.13 11.27
C ALA A 66 7.92 1.12 10.53
N ALA A 67 8.61 1.95 11.31
CA ALA A 67 9.73 2.76 10.88
C ALA A 67 10.94 2.41 11.76
N GLY A 68 12.10 2.26 11.13
CA GLY A 68 13.29 1.78 11.82
C GLY A 68 14.51 1.73 10.94
N THR A 69 15.58 1.18 11.48
CA THR A 69 16.85 0.99 10.75
C THR A 69 17.03 -0.48 10.43
N VAL A 70 17.51 -0.80 9.22
CA VAL A 70 17.93 -2.16 8.86
C VAL A 70 19.09 -2.55 9.77
N ALA A 71 18.88 -3.57 10.58
CA ALA A 71 19.84 -4.04 11.56
C ALA A 71 20.69 -5.19 11.00
N ALA A 72 20.09 -6.09 10.21
CA ALA A 72 20.80 -7.15 9.49
C ALA A 72 20.06 -7.52 8.20
N VAL A 73 20.82 -8.00 7.21
CA VAL A 73 20.32 -8.44 5.91
C VAL A 73 20.69 -9.91 5.73
N GLY A 74 19.72 -10.75 5.39
CA GLY A 74 19.93 -12.15 5.07
C GLY A 74 20.53 -12.33 3.67
N GLU A 75 21.00 -13.54 3.38
CA GLU A 75 21.65 -13.85 2.10
C GLU A 75 20.74 -13.54 0.90
N GLY A 76 21.31 -13.02 -0.20
CA GLY A 76 20.58 -12.79 -1.45
C GLY A 76 19.86 -11.45 -1.58
N LEU A 77 19.93 -10.57 -0.56
CA LEU A 77 19.47 -9.18 -0.64
C LEU A 77 20.65 -8.21 -0.73
N SER A 78 20.57 -7.26 -1.65
CA SER A 78 21.49 -6.11 -1.66
C SER A 78 21.06 -5.06 -0.65
N ASP A 79 22.00 -4.26 -0.13
CA ASP A 79 21.70 -3.16 0.79
C ASP A 79 20.68 -2.17 0.20
N PHE A 80 20.75 -1.95 -1.12
CA PHE A 80 19.79 -1.11 -1.84
C PHE A 80 18.37 -1.68 -1.77
N ALA A 81 18.20 -2.98 -2.06
CA ALA A 81 16.91 -3.65 -1.97
C ALA A 81 16.39 -3.69 -0.52
N ALA A 82 17.27 -3.93 0.45
CA ALA A 82 16.91 -3.94 1.86
C ALA A 82 16.45 -2.57 2.39
N ALA A 83 16.92 -1.49 1.79
CA ALA A 83 16.53 -0.13 2.15
C ALA A 83 15.20 0.33 1.53
N SER A 84 14.57 -0.43 0.63
CA SER A 84 13.55 0.13 -0.26
C SER A 84 12.40 -0.81 -0.65
N ILE A 85 11.43 -1.01 0.25
CA ILE A 85 10.02 -1.24 -0.14
C ILE A 85 9.11 -0.46 0.80
N SER A 86 8.48 0.61 0.30
CA SER A 86 7.48 1.34 1.09
C SER A 86 6.26 0.44 1.30
N LEU A 87 5.77 0.34 2.54
CA LEU A 87 4.51 -0.37 2.82
C LEU A 87 3.37 0.14 1.93
N ALA A 88 3.30 1.45 1.68
CA ALA A 88 2.29 2.03 0.82
C ALA A 88 2.39 1.54 -0.64
N LEU A 89 3.59 1.21 -1.14
CA LEU A 89 3.76 0.56 -2.43
C LEU A 89 3.22 -0.88 -2.40
N ALA A 90 3.57 -1.65 -1.36
CA ALA A 90 3.07 -3.02 -1.20
C ALA A 90 1.54 -3.05 -1.12
N THR A 91 0.93 -2.15 -0.34
CA THR A 91 -0.53 -2.01 -0.24
C THR A 91 -1.17 -1.66 -1.59
N ALA A 92 -0.62 -0.67 -2.31
CA ALA A 92 -1.13 -0.30 -3.63
C ALA A 92 -1.02 -1.46 -4.64
N ALA A 93 0.10 -2.20 -4.63
CA ALA A 93 0.32 -3.32 -5.53
C ALA A 93 -0.62 -4.49 -5.22
N LEU A 94 -0.78 -4.87 -3.95
CA LEU A 94 -1.72 -5.92 -3.55
C LEU A 94 -3.15 -5.55 -3.93
N ALA A 95 -3.60 -4.33 -3.62
CA ALA A 95 -4.96 -3.91 -3.92
C ALA A 95 -5.28 -3.94 -5.44
N LEU A 96 -4.31 -3.56 -6.28
CA LEU A 96 -4.50 -3.54 -7.73
C LEU A 96 -4.37 -4.91 -8.39
N PHE A 97 -3.41 -5.73 -7.96
CA PHE A 97 -2.99 -6.91 -8.74
C PHE A 97 -3.30 -8.25 -8.07
N ASP A 98 -3.50 -8.29 -6.76
CA ASP A 98 -3.84 -9.54 -6.07
C ASP A 98 -5.20 -10.07 -6.53
N LYS A 99 -5.31 -11.40 -6.68
CA LYS A 99 -6.53 -12.06 -7.18
C LYS A 99 -7.72 -11.98 -6.22
N GLY A 100 -7.47 -11.75 -4.93
CA GLY A 100 -8.51 -11.47 -3.93
C GLY A 100 -8.96 -10.00 -3.90
N SER A 101 -8.33 -9.12 -4.68
CA SER A 101 -8.62 -7.69 -4.77
C SER A 101 -9.11 -7.31 -6.19
N ALA A 102 -8.56 -6.26 -6.82
CA ALA A 102 -8.96 -5.89 -8.18
C ALA A 102 -8.50 -6.90 -9.26
N GLY A 103 -7.52 -7.76 -8.95
CA GLY A 103 -7.13 -8.89 -9.80
C GLY A 103 -6.53 -8.52 -11.17
N LEU A 104 -6.09 -7.27 -11.35
CA LEU A 104 -5.48 -6.81 -12.59
C LEU A 104 -4.21 -7.62 -12.89
N SER A 105 -3.94 -7.86 -14.17
CA SER A 105 -2.69 -8.49 -14.59
C SER A 105 -1.52 -7.53 -14.33
N PRO A 106 -0.55 -7.86 -13.48
CA PRO A 106 0.50 -6.92 -13.13
C PRO A 106 1.43 -6.59 -14.31
N PRO A 107 1.93 -5.35 -14.43
CA PRO A 107 2.72 -4.92 -15.59
C PRO A 107 4.13 -5.51 -15.65
N TRP A 108 4.60 -6.16 -14.59
CA TRP A 108 5.88 -6.87 -14.59
C TRP A 108 5.76 -8.30 -15.15
N GLU A 109 4.55 -8.83 -15.27
CA GLU A 109 4.28 -10.10 -15.94
C GLU A 109 4.01 -9.89 -17.44
N GLU A 110 4.37 -10.87 -18.25
CA GLU A 110 4.10 -10.85 -19.69
C GLU A 110 2.60 -10.70 -19.99
N SER A 111 1.74 -11.34 -19.19
CA SER A 111 0.29 -11.29 -19.34
C SER A 111 -0.33 -9.91 -19.07
N GLY A 112 0.37 -9.03 -18.35
CA GLY A 112 -0.12 -7.70 -17.95
C GLY A 112 0.55 -6.54 -18.67
N ARG A 113 1.73 -6.74 -19.28
CA ARG A 113 2.45 -5.70 -20.00
C ARG A 113 1.58 -5.05 -21.09
N GLY A 114 1.26 -3.77 -20.89
CA GLY A 114 0.50 -2.97 -21.87
C GLY A 114 -0.99 -3.33 -22.00
N LYS A 115 -1.49 -4.28 -21.22
CA LYS A 115 -2.89 -4.75 -21.29
C LYS A 115 -3.92 -3.65 -21.06
N PHE A 116 -3.56 -2.61 -20.31
CA PHE A 116 -4.43 -1.49 -19.97
C PHE A 116 -4.08 -0.21 -20.74
N ALA A 117 -3.30 -0.31 -21.82
CA ALA A 117 -2.95 0.82 -22.66
C ALA A 117 -4.21 1.55 -23.16
N GLY A 118 -4.26 2.87 -22.92
CA GLY A 118 -5.36 3.73 -23.37
C GLY A 118 -6.68 3.55 -22.62
N LYS A 119 -6.71 2.72 -21.59
CA LYS A 119 -7.89 2.59 -20.71
C LYS A 119 -7.87 3.69 -19.64
N PRO A 120 -9.02 4.30 -19.30
CA PRO A 120 -9.10 5.22 -18.18
C PRO A 120 -8.83 4.54 -16.84
N PHE A 121 -8.13 5.23 -15.95
CA PHE A 121 -7.95 4.86 -14.54
C PHE A 121 -8.41 6.01 -13.67
N VAL A 122 -9.36 5.77 -12.77
CA VAL A 122 -9.87 6.77 -11.83
C VAL A 122 -9.38 6.44 -10.42
N LEU A 123 -8.77 7.43 -9.76
CA LEU A 123 -8.24 7.32 -8.40
C LEU A 123 -8.82 8.40 -7.50
N PHE A 124 -9.44 8.01 -6.40
CA PHE A 124 -9.80 8.92 -5.32
C PHE A 124 -8.67 8.94 -4.28
N GLY A 125 -8.19 10.14 -3.93
CA GLY A 125 -7.12 10.31 -2.94
C GLY A 125 -5.69 10.25 -3.51
N GLY A 126 -5.42 10.86 -4.67
CA GLY A 126 -4.10 10.79 -5.32
C GLY A 126 -2.92 11.32 -4.47
N ALA A 127 -3.16 12.19 -3.49
CA ALA A 127 -2.13 12.73 -2.59
C ALA A 127 -1.81 11.84 -1.38
N THR A 128 -2.57 10.77 -1.13
CA THR A 128 -2.31 9.83 -0.02
C THR A 128 -1.03 9.03 -0.30
N SER A 129 -0.46 8.41 0.74
CA SER A 129 0.74 7.57 0.59
C SER A 129 0.52 6.43 -0.41
N ILE A 130 -0.65 5.77 -0.36
CA ILE A 130 -1.03 4.70 -1.30
C ILE A 130 -1.32 5.29 -2.68
N GLY A 131 -2.08 6.38 -2.75
CA GLY A 131 -2.48 7.04 -3.99
C GLY A 131 -1.29 7.44 -4.87
N GLN A 132 -0.22 7.96 -4.26
CA GLN A 132 1.01 8.32 -4.98
C GLN A 132 1.69 7.12 -5.66
N TYR A 133 1.67 5.94 -5.03
CA TYR A 133 2.16 4.71 -5.66
C TYR A 133 1.16 4.14 -6.67
N ALA A 134 -0.14 4.22 -6.40
CA ALA A 134 -1.19 3.78 -7.32
C ALA A 134 -1.11 4.54 -8.66
N ILE A 135 -0.81 5.85 -8.65
CA ILE A 135 -0.57 6.65 -9.87
C ILE A 135 0.58 6.07 -10.69
N GLN A 136 1.70 5.76 -10.03
CA GLN A 136 2.89 5.23 -10.70
C GLN A 136 2.63 3.83 -11.26
N LEU A 137 1.95 2.97 -10.49
CA LEU A 137 1.55 1.62 -10.92
C LEU A 137 0.55 1.66 -12.09
N ALA A 138 -0.39 2.60 -12.09
CA ALA A 138 -1.31 2.82 -13.21
C ALA A 138 -0.54 3.26 -14.47
N LYS A 139 0.42 4.17 -14.34
CA LYS A 139 1.30 4.60 -15.44
C LYS A 139 2.16 3.46 -15.98
N LEU A 140 2.75 2.64 -15.10
CA LEU A 140 3.50 1.44 -15.50
C LEU A 140 2.61 0.43 -16.23
N SER A 141 1.34 0.34 -15.83
CA SER A 141 0.30 -0.47 -16.48
C SER A 141 -0.24 0.13 -17.78
N ARG A 142 0.28 1.29 -18.18
CA ARG A 142 -0.08 2.05 -19.40
C ARG A 142 -1.50 2.62 -19.42
N PHE A 143 -2.19 2.70 -18.28
CA PHE A 143 -3.46 3.41 -18.22
C PHE A 143 -3.30 4.86 -18.70
N SER A 144 -4.30 5.34 -19.44
CA SER A 144 -4.41 6.74 -19.87
C SER A 144 -5.84 6.96 -20.37
N PRO A 145 -6.56 7.98 -19.89
CA PRO A 145 -6.14 8.96 -18.89
C PRO A 145 -6.05 8.36 -17.48
N ILE A 146 -5.07 8.82 -16.71
CA ILE A 146 -4.99 8.63 -15.25
C ILE A 146 -5.59 9.86 -14.59
N ILE A 147 -6.81 9.73 -14.07
CA ILE A 147 -7.61 10.80 -13.48
C ILE A 147 -7.60 10.62 -11.96
N VAL A 148 -7.16 11.63 -11.22
CA VAL A 148 -7.01 11.54 -9.77
C VAL A 148 -7.71 12.68 -9.05
N THR A 149 -8.25 12.44 -7.86
CA THR A 149 -8.75 13.51 -6.98
C THR A 149 -7.72 13.89 -5.93
N ALA A 150 -7.51 15.18 -5.71
CA ALA A 150 -6.62 15.72 -4.66
C ALA A 150 -6.91 17.20 -4.40
N SER A 151 -6.24 17.80 -3.41
CA SER A 151 -6.18 19.28 -3.35
C SER A 151 -5.40 19.82 -4.55
N PRO A 152 -5.82 20.96 -5.15
CA PRO A 152 -5.11 21.60 -6.26
C PRO A 152 -3.63 21.90 -5.96
N ASN A 153 -3.27 22.11 -4.69
CA ASN A 153 -1.90 22.37 -4.25
C ASN A 153 -0.93 21.22 -4.58
N HIS A 154 -1.42 20.00 -4.80
CA HIS A 154 -0.57 18.84 -5.14
C HIS A 154 -0.48 18.58 -6.65
N THR A 155 -1.12 19.39 -7.50
CA THR A 155 -1.26 19.11 -8.93
C THR A 155 0.09 18.87 -9.62
N SER A 156 1.06 19.77 -9.44
CA SER A 156 2.38 19.65 -10.07
C SER A 156 3.09 18.37 -9.68
N TYR A 157 3.02 18.01 -8.39
CA TYR A 157 3.63 16.81 -7.86
C TYR A 157 2.94 15.53 -8.39
N LEU A 158 1.61 15.45 -8.33
CA LEU A 158 0.88 14.27 -8.82
C LEU A 158 1.04 14.06 -10.32
N ARG A 159 1.14 15.13 -11.11
CA ARG A 159 1.49 15.05 -12.53
C ARG A 159 2.88 14.48 -12.75
N SER A 160 3.87 14.87 -11.91
CA SER A 160 5.22 14.30 -11.98
C SER A 160 5.25 12.78 -11.74
N LEU A 161 4.34 12.27 -10.90
CA LEU A 161 4.18 10.84 -10.63
C LEU A 161 3.48 10.09 -11.77
N GLY A 162 2.70 10.77 -12.61
CA GLY A 162 2.03 10.18 -13.76
C GLY A 162 0.55 10.52 -13.94
N ALA A 163 -0.05 11.28 -13.04
CA ALA A 163 -1.44 11.70 -13.21
C ALA A 163 -1.58 12.57 -14.48
N THR A 164 -2.52 12.20 -15.34
CA THR A 164 -2.85 12.99 -16.54
C THR A 164 -3.83 14.11 -16.24
N HIS A 165 -4.69 13.91 -15.23
CA HIS A 165 -5.70 14.87 -14.78
C HIS A 165 -5.76 14.85 -13.25
N VAL A 166 -5.80 16.02 -12.63
CA VAL A 166 -5.96 16.19 -11.18
C VAL A 166 -7.21 17.03 -10.97
N LEU A 167 -8.24 16.44 -10.38
CA LEU A 167 -9.52 17.08 -10.10
C LEU A 167 -9.56 17.48 -8.62
N ASP A 168 -10.11 18.66 -8.33
CA ASP A 168 -10.22 19.12 -6.95
C ASP A 168 -11.19 18.21 -6.18
N ARG A 169 -10.70 17.59 -5.10
CA ARG A 169 -11.50 16.75 -4.21
C ARG A 169 -12.66 17.50 -3.53
N ALA A 170 -12.62 18.84 -3.50
CA ALA A 170 -13.68 19.67 -2.92
C ALA A 170 -14.88 19.88 -3.86
N LEU A 171 -14.81 19.43 -5.12
CA LEU A 171 -15.93 19.50 -6.05
C LEU A 171 -17.13 18.70 -5.55
N ALA A 172 -18.33 19.23 -5.79
CA ALA A 172 -19.56 18.48 -5.56
C ALA A 172 -19.57 17.19 -6.43
N PRO A 173 -20.15 16.08 -5.95
CA PRO A 173 -20.11 14.78 -6.65
C PRO A 173 -20.55 14.85 -8.12
N ASN A 174 -21.64 15.56 -8.42
CA ASN A 174 -22.14 15.68 -9.80
C ASN A 174 -21.16 16.43 -10.72
N ALA A 175 -20.47 17.45 -10.19
CA ALA A 175 -19.47 18.21 -10.95
C ALA A 175 -18.23 17.33 -11.22
N LEU A 176 -17.81 16.56 -10.21
CA LEU A 176 -16.69 15.62 -10.35
C LEU A 176 -16.98 14.54 -11.39
N LEU A 177 -18.15 13.89 -11.30
CA LEU A 177 -18.58 12.87 -12.27
C LEU A 177 -18.70 13.44 -13.69
N SER A 178 -19.21 14.67 -13.82
CA SER A 178 -19.30 15.35 -15.12
C SER A 178 -17.92 15.57 -15.75
N GLN A 179 -16.94 16.02 -14.96
CA GLN A 179 -15.57 16.20 -15.45
C GLN A 179 -14.91 14.87 -15.83
N ILE A 180 -15.09 13.82 -15.02
CA ILE A 180 -14.60 12.48 -15.34
C ILE A 180 -15.19 12.01 -16.67
N ALA A 181 -16.50 12.12 -16.86
CA ALA A 181 -17.18 11.72 -18.10
C ALA A 181 -16.69 12.51 -19.33
N GLN A 182 -16.42 13.80 -19.17
CA GLN A 182 -15.83 14.63 -20.22
C GLN A 182 -14.42 14.16 -20.60
N ILE A 183 -13.58 13.85 -19.60
CA ILE A 183 -12.20 13.41 -19.82
C ILE A 183 -12.16 12.02 -20.47
N THR A 184 -13.05 11.11 -20.08
CA THR A 184 -13.08 9.76 -20.68
C THR A 184 -13.71 9.74 -22.07
N ALA A 185 -14.43 10.79 -22.46
CA ALA A 185 -15.08 10.94 -23.76
C ALA A 185 -15.93 9.71 -24.16
N GLY A 186 -16.63 9.12 -23.19
CA GLY A 186 -17.46 7.93 -23.38
C GLY A 186 -16.71 6.60 -23.31
N THR A 187 -15.38 6.60 -23.14
CA THR A 187 -14.61 5.38 -22.88
C THR A 187 -15.02 4.82 -21.50
N PRO A 188 -15.42 3.54 -21.42
CA PRO A 188 -15.80 2.93 -20.15
C PRO A 188 -14.66 2.94 -19.12
N ILE A 189 -15.01 3.18 -17.86
CA ILE A 189 -14.09 3.07 -16.74
C ILE A 189 -14.18 1.65 -16.21
N GLU A 190 -13.14 0.84 -16.43
CA GLU A 190 -13.09 -0.55 -15.95
C GLU A 190 -12.69 -0.65 -14.47
N ILE A 191 -12.01 0.38 -13.95
CA ILE A 191 -11.58 0.42 -12.55
C ILE A 191 -11.65 1.85 -12.00
N ALA A 192 -12.23 1.96 -10.80
CA ALA A 192 -12.09 3.09 -9.91
C ALA A 192 -11.45 2.60 -8.61
N PHE A 193 -10.39 3.27 -8.16
CA PHE A 193 -9.65 2.90 -6.97
C PHE A 193 -9.76 4.00 -5.92
N ASP A 194 -10.10 3.65 -4.69
CA ASP A 194 -10.23 4.59 -3.58
C ASP A 194 -9.14 4.33 -2.55
N THR A 195 -8.50 5.41 -2.10
CA THR A 195 -7.40 5.39 -1.13
C THR A 195 -7.62 6.37 0.02
N VAL A 196 -8.86 6.83 0.20
CA VAL A 196 -9.30 7.72 1.29
C VAL A 196 -9.94 6.92 2.43
#